data_AF-A0A1Z8TZ61-F1
#
_entry.id   AF-A0A1Z8TZ61-F1
#
_cell.length_a   1.000
_cell.length_b   1.000
_cell.length_c   1.000
_cell.angle_alpha   90.00
_cell.angle_beta   90.00
_cell.angle_gamma   90.00
#
_symmetry.space_group_name_H-M   'P 1'
#
loop_
_entity.id
_entity.type
_entity.pdbx_description
1 polymer ?
#
loop_
_entity_poly.entity_id
_entity_poly.type
_entity_poly.pdbx_seq_one_letter_code
_entity_poly.pdbx_strand_id
1 'polypeptide(L)'
;MISGGGGSGAKARPVLAPRNGHGADARDDLRATKMMFNTKPSGAESLAFNIGQDFRQIMLLRNPHGADSSSLFTDTVARANRNIKMTGAIDFPVDTLITGGTSGAKAYVDQRDSSVIHIHQSDSTGYQAFAAGETITGASLTATIASAGSALGPAASREGGMGTNNIFPDKFDIYYLENRAPVIRSAAQTEDIKVVISI
;
A
#
# COMPACT_ATOMS: atom_id res chain seq x y z
N MET A 1 -4.59 58.48 -11.48
CA MET A 1 -5.34 59.33 -12.43
C MET A 1 -4.46 59.57 -13.64
N ILE A 2 -4.97 59.35 -14.86
CA ILE A 2 -4.30 59.76 -16.10
C ILE A 2 -4.84 61.16 -16.44
N SER A 3 -3.95 62.13 -16.69
CA SER A 3 -4.30 63.48 -17.17
C SER A 3 -3.64 63.72 -18.53
N GLY A 4 -4.39 64.29 -19.48
CA GLY A 4 -3.96 64.49 -20.87
C GLY A 4 -3.76 65.97 -21.23
N GLY A 5 -2.84 66.24 -22.17
CA GLY A 5 -2.45 67.59 -22.61
C GLY A 5 -3.10 68.08 -23.92
N GLY A 6 -4.40 67.85 -24.11
CA GLY A 6 -5.19 68.51 -25.17
C GLY A 6 -5.14 67.93 -26.59
N GLY A 7 -4.41 66.84 -26.86
CA GLY A 7 -4.39 66.16 -28.17
C GLY A 7 -5.51 65.11 -28.36
N SER A 8 -5.87 64.78 -29.61
CA SER A 8 -6.83 63.72 -29.95
C SER A 8 -6.13 62.43 -30.40
N GLY A 9 -6.71 61.26 -30.08
CA GLY A 9 -6.25 59.95 -30.60
C GLY A 9 -5.38 59.11 -29.65
N ALA A 10 -5.15 59.57 -28.43
CA ALA A 10 -4.44 58.78 -27.41
C ALA A 10 -5.31 57.58 -26.93
N LYS A 11 -4.70 56.40 -26.84
CA LYS A 11 -5.32 55.19 -26.27
C LYS A 11 -4.49 54.72 -25.07
N ALA A 12 -5.14 54.52 -23.92
CA ALA A 12 -4.53 53.92 -22.75
C ALA A 12 -5.10 52.52 -22.52
N ARG A 13 -4.23 51.55 -22.21
CA ARG A 13 -4.63 50.19 -21.83
C ARG A 13 -3.98 49.85 -20.49
N PRO A 14 -4.74 49.74 -19.39
CA PRO A 14 -4.19 49.27 -18.14
C PRO A 14 -3.82 47.79 -18.27
N VAL A 15 -2.62 47.45 -17.80
CA VAL A 15 -2.24 46.05 -17.53
C VAL A 15 -2.21 45.92 -16.02
N LEU A 16 -3.18 45.20 -15.48
CA LEU A 16 -3.31 44.98 -14.05
C LEU A 16 -2.59 43.68 -13.69
N ALA A 17 -1.85 43.70 -12.57
CA ALA A 17 -1.31 42.49 -11.98
C ALA A 17 -2.45 41.62 -11.41
N PRO A 18 -2.21 40.31 -11.18
CA PRO A 18 -3.12 39.46 -10.43
C PRO A 18 -3.45 40.09 -9.08
N ARG A 19 -4.60 39.71 -8.51
CA ARG A 19 -4.96 40.11 -7.15
C ARG A 19 -3.83 39.67 -6.21
N ASN A 20 -3.27 40.60 -5.43
CA ASN A 20 -2.08 40.45 -4.56
C ASN A 20 -0.70 40.48 -5.25
N GLY A 21 -0.64 40.62 -6.58
CA GLY A 21 0.62 40.69 -7.34
C GLY A 21 1.19 39.34 -7.74
N HIS A 22 2.19 39.35 -8.63
CA HIS A 22 2.92 38.15 -9.02
C HIS A 22 3.83 37.67 -7.87
N GLY A 23 3.92 36.36 -7.67
CA GLY A 23 4.66 35.72 -6.60
C GLY A 23 3.89 35.65 -5.27
N ALA A 24 2.66 36.15 -5.21
CA ALA A 24 1.84 36.10 -4.00
C ALA A 24 1.31 34.69 -3.69
N ASP A 25 0.96 33.93 -4.73
CA ASP A 25 0.57 32.53 -4.61
C ASP A 25 1.04 31.73 -5.83
N ALA A 26 2.00 30.84 -5.62
CA ALA A 26 2.53 29.99 -6.69
C ALA A 26 1.45 29.06 -7.30
N ARG A 27 0.37 28.76 -6.58
CA ARG A 27 -0.73 27.92 -7.09
C ARG A 27 -1.49 28.65 -8.20
N ASP A 28 -1.77 29.93 -7.99
CA ASP A 28 -2.46 30.78 -8.97
C ASP A 28 -1.52 31.16 -10.11
N ASP A 29 -0.27 31.53 -9.79
CA ASP A 29 0.71 31.98 -10.78
C ASP A 29 1.18 30.86 -11.73
N LEU A 30 1.42 29.66 -11.20
CA LEU A 30 1.85 28.50 -11.99
C LEU A 30 0.66 27.65 -12.49
N ARG A 31 -0.57 28.05 -12.16
CA ARG A 31 -1.79 27.27 -12.47
C ARG A 31 -1.65 25.82 -11.98
N ALA A 32 -1.25 25.65 -10.72
CA ALA A 32 -1.07 24.35 -10.09
C ALA A 32 -2.43 23.70 -9.79
N THR A 33 -3.04 23.06 -10.78
CA THR A 33 -4.38 22.43 -10.67
C THR A 33 -4.32 20.93 -10.40
N LYS A 34 -3.13 20.35 -10.28
CA LYS A 34 -2.93 18.90 -10.13
C LYS A 34 -1.79 18.60 -9.17
N MET A 35 -1.94 17.52 -8.42
CA MET A 35 -0.91 16.94 -7.56
C MET A 35 -0.55 15.54 -8.06
N MET A 36 0.75 15.23 -8.12
CA MET A 36 1.25 13.91 -8.50
C MET A 36 1.85 13.22 -7.27
N PHE A 37 1.45 11.98 -7.04
CA PHE A 37 2.04 11.07 -6.08
C PHE A 37 2.75 9.97 -6.87
N ASN A 38 3.99 9.66 -6.53
CA ASN A 38 4.74 8.64 -7.24
C ASN A 38 5.58 7.78 -6.32
N THR A 39 5.80 6.52 -6.72
CA THR A 39 6.73 5.61 -6.10
C THR A 39 7.43 4.77 -7.17
N LYS A 40 8.70 4.42 -6.91
CA LYS A 40 9.55 3.67 -7.85
C LYS A 40 10.16 2.44 -7.17
N PRO A 41 9.34 1.43 -6.82
CA PRO A 41 9.85 0.26 -6.16
C PRO A 41 10.77 -0.52 -7.10
N SER A 42 11.92 -0.95 -6.57
CA SER A 42 12.96 -1.71 -7.27
C SER A 42 13.15 -3.08 -6.63
N GLY A 43 13.12 -4.11 -7.47
CA GLY A 43 13.22 -5.49 -7.00
C GLY A 43 12.19 -5.82 -5.92
N ALA A 44 12.69 -6.29 -4.77
CA ALA A 44 11.87 -6.85 -3.68
C ALA A 44 11.51 -5.83 -2.59
N GLU A 45 12.15 -4.66 -2.56
CA GLU A 45 11.96 -3.66 -1.50
C GLU A 45 12.03 -4.26 -0.08
N SER A 46 13.15 -4.91 0.28
CA SER A 46 13.30 -5.63 1.56
C SER A 46 12.23 -6.72 1.75
N LEU A 47 11.88 -7.38 0.65
CA LEU A 47 10.78 -8.33 0.48
C LEU A 47 9.37 -7.70 0.58
N ALA A 48 9.23 -6.42 0.94
CA ALA A 48 7.92 -5.79 1.14
C ALA A 48 7.07 -5.67 -0.12
N PHE A 49 7.68 -5.78 -1.30
CA PHE A 49 6.97 -5.89 -2.56
C PHE A 49 7.21 -7.26 -3.19
N ASN A 50 6.14 -8.05 -3.30
CA ASN A 50 6.22 -9.44 -3.73
C ASN A 50 6.75 -9.55 -5.18
N ILE A 51 7.70 -10.46 -5.38
CA ILE A 51 8.26 -10.81 -6.69
C ILE A 51 7.70 -12.17 -7.12
N GLY A 52 7.56 -12.39 -8.44
CA GLY A 52 7.01 -13.65 -8.96
C GLY A 52 5.51 -13.77 -8.73
N GLN A 53 4.88 -12.61 -8.51
CA GLN A 53 3.47 -12.40 -8.27
C GLN A 53 3.02 -11.22 -9.11
N ASP A 54 1.70 -11.07 -9.24
CA ASP A 54 1.10 -9.96 -9.95
C ASP A 54 0.27 -9.08 -9.02
N PHE A 55 0.44 -7.77 -9.19
CA PHE A 55 -0.40 -6.80 -8.50
C PHE A 55 -1.53 -6.35 -9.41
N ARG A 56 -2.71 -6.15 -8.83
CA ARG A 56 -3.95 -5.77 -9.53
C ARG A 56 -4.59 -4.51 -8.98
N GLN A 57 -4.02 -3.95 -7.92
CA GLN A 57 -4.64 -2.85 -7.18
C GLN A 57 -3.59 -1.83 -6.74
N ILE A 58 -3.89 -0.55 -6.90
CA ILE A 58 -3.06 0.58 -6.46
C ILE A 58 -3.93 1.45 -5.55
N MET A 59 -3.37 1.86 -4.41
CA MET A 59 -4.05 2.69 -3.43
C MET A 59 -3.21 3.91 -3.06
N LEU A 60 -3.88 5.05 -2.88
CA LEU A 60 -3.31 6.19 -2.17
C LEU A 60 -3.93 6.24 -0.77
N LEU A 61 -3.10 6.10 0.24
CA LEU A 61 -3.50 6.07 1.64
C LEU A 61 -3.09 7.38 2.32
N ARG A 62 -3.91 7.86 3.24
CA ARG A 62 -3.57 8.97 4.13
C ARG A 62 -3.40 8.45 5.56
N ASN A 63 -2.37 8.96 6.21
CA ASN A 63 -2.06 8.70 7.63
C ASN A 63 -2.06 7.21 7.99
N PRO A 64 -1.29 6.35 7.29
CA PRO A 64 -1.11 4.97 7.74
C PRO A 64 -0.50 4.96 9.15
N HIS A 65 -1.02 4.09 10.02
CA HIS A 65 -0.47 3.88 11.36
C HIS A 65 0.50 2.70 11.38
N GLY A 66 1.58 2.80 12.17
CA GLY A 66 2.49 1.68 12.38
C GLY A 66 1.81 0.51 13.11
N ALA A 67 2.32 -0.71 12.89
CA ALA A 67 1.92 -1.92 13.59
C ALA A 67 1.78 -1.70 15.11
N ASP A 68 0.66 -2.11 15.72
CA ASP A 68 0.41 -2.04 17.16
C ASP A 68 0.71 -0.69 17.83
N SER A 69 0.69 0.39 17.03
CA SER A 69 1.00 1.74 17.45
C SER A 69 -0.15 2.69 17.16
N SER A 70 -0.35 3.66 18.06
CA SER A 70 -1.20 4.83 17.78
C SER A 70 -0.46 5.90 16.97
N SER A 71 0.83 5.70 16.69
CA SER A 71 1.64 6.64 15.93
C SER A 71 1.51 6.43 14.43
N LEU A 72 1.68 7.51 13.68
CA LEU A 72 1.79 7.47 12.23
C LEU A 72 3.01 6.64 11.81
N PHE A 73 2.86 5.90 10.73
CA PHE A 73 3.94 5.21 10.05
C PHE A 73 4.85 6.24 9.37
N THR A 74 6.15 6.16 9.65
CA THR A 74 7.15 7.14 9.17
C THR A 74 8.22 6.54 8.26
N ASP A 75 8.29 5.21 8.15
CA ASP A 75 9.24 4.57 7.24
C ASP A 75 8.80 4.72 5.78
N THR A 76 9.69 4.41 4.84
CA THR A 76 9.42 4.58 3.40
C THR A 76 8.77 3.35 2.76
N VAL A 77 8.90 2.18 3.38
CA VAL A 77 8.47 0.89 2.84
C VAL A 77 7.92 0.02 3.97
N ALA A 78 6.78 -0.63 3.73
CA ALA A 78 6.14 -1.52 4.68
C ALA A 78 5.27 -2.56 3.97
N ARG A 79 5.03 -3.69 4.66
CA ARG A 79 3.99 -4.63 4.27
C ARG A 79 2.68 -4.37 4.98
N ALA A 80 1.59 -4.49 4.23
CA ALA A 80 0.22 -4.49 4.73
C ALA A 80 -0.48 -5.87 4.59
N ASN A 81 0.22 -6.90 4.10
CA ASN A 81 -0.37 -8.23 3.94
C ASN A 81 -0.46 -8.93 5.29
N ARG A 82 -1.66 -9.43 5.61
CA ARG A 82 -1.88 -10.28 6.78
C ARG A 82 -0.94 -11.47 6.74
N ASN A 83 -0.50 -11.92 7.91
CA ASN A 83 0.45 -13.02 8.03
C ASN A 83 -0.01 -14.05 9.08
N ILE A 84 0.48 -15.28 8.93
CA ILE A 84 0.26 -16.37 9.89
C ILE A 84 1.60 -17.04 10.18
N LYS A 85 1.91 -17.19 11.47
CA LYS A 85 3.08 -17.93 11.96
C LYS A 85 2.72 -19.41 12.13
N MET A 86 3.56 -20.29 11.60
CA MET A 86 3.48 -21.74 11.74
C MET A 86 4.47 -22.26 12.77
N THR A 87 4.22 -23.46 13.28
CA THR A 87 5.10 -24.16 14.22
C THR A 87 6.44 -24.58 13.60
N GLY A 88 6.50 -24.72 12.28
CA GLY A 88 7.68 -25.14 11.53
C GLY A 88 7.76 -24.48 10.15
N ALA A 89 8.79 -24.86 9.38
CA ALA A 89 8.94 -24.41 8.00
C ALA A 89 7.76 -24.87 7.13
N ILE A 90 7.47 -24.12 6.08
CA ILE A 90 6.28 -24.26 5.24
C ILE A 90 6.62 -24.33 3.75
N ASP A 91 5.91 -25.23 3.07
CA ASP A 91 6.09 -25.46 1.63
C ASP A 91 4.84 -25.16 0.77
N PHE A 92 3.79 -24.56 1.34
CA PHE A 92 2.55 -24.21 0.61
C PHE A 92 2.78 -23.34 -0.62
N PRO A 93 2.64 -23.85 -1.87
CA PRO A 93 2.90 -23.06 -3.07
C PRO A 93 2.19 -21.71 -3.04
N VAL A 94 2.84 -20.67 -3.57
CA VAL A 94 2.18 -19.37 -3.73
C VAL A 94 0.96 -19.55 -4.66
N ASP A 95 -0.05 -18.70 -4.51
CA ASP A 95 -1.35 -18.80 -5.20
C ASP A 95 -2.21 -20.03 -4.80
N THR A 96 -1.86 -20.69 -3.69
CA THR A 96 -2.65 -21.81 -3.16
C THR A 96 -3.69 -21.32 -2.17
N LEU A 97 -4.91 -21.87 -2.30
CA LEU A 97 -5.95 -21.75 -1.27
C LEU A 97 -5.63 -22.66 -0.08
N ILE A 98 -5.50 -22.08 1.10
CA ILE A 98 -5.39 -22.79 2.38
C ILE A 98 -6.71 -22.72 3.15
N THR A 99 -7.02 -23.77 3.90
CA THR A 99 -8.23 -23.88 4.74
C THR A 99 -7.88 -24.31 6.16
N GLY A 100 -8.39 -23.59 7.16
CA GLY A 100 -8.31 -23.94 8.58
C GLY A 100 -9.23 -25.11 8.92
N GLY A 101 -8.68 -26.12 9.59
CA GLY A 101 -9.42 -27.34 9.92
C GLY A 101 -10.45 -27.15 11.02
N THR A 102 -10.24 -26.20 11.94
CA THR A 102 -11.19 -25.93 13.04
C THR A 102 -12.04 -24.70 12.73
N SER A 103 -11.42 -23.61 12.28
CA SER A 103 -12.11 -22.36 11.98
C SER A 103 -12.95 -22.41 10.70
N GLY A 104 -12.58 -23.26 9.74
CA GLY A 104 -13.11 -23.21 8.39
C GLY A 104 -12.62 -22.01 7.57
N ALA A 105 -11.73 -21.18 8.13
CA ALA A 105 -11.20 -19.98 7.49
C ALA A 105 -10.42 -20.33 6.23
N LYS A 106 -10.56 -19.49 5.20
CA LYS A 106 -9.88 -19.67 3.91
C LYS A 106 -9.06 -18.44 3.57
N ALA A 107 -7.92 -18.65 2.91
CA ALA A 107 -7.08 -17.56 2.39
C ALA A 107 -6.17 -18.07 1.27
N TYR A 108 -5.68 -17.17 0.43
CA TYR A 108 -4.65 -17.45 -0.56
C TYR A 108 -3.27 -17.10 -0.02
N VAL A 109 -2.26 -17.90 -0.38
CA VAL A 109 -0.86 -17.66 -0.01
C VAL A 109 -0.20 -16.71 -1.01
N ASP A 110 0.28 -15.57 -0.53
CA ASP A 110 0.96 -14.54 -1.34
C ASP A 110 2.48 -14.70 -1.35
N GLN A 111 3.02 -15.15 -0.22
CA GLN A 111 4.46 -15.28 -0.02
C GLN A 111 4.71 -16.20 1.18
N ARG A 112 5.89 -16.82 1.18
CA ARG A 112 6.41 -17.57 2.32
C ARG A 112 7.76 -17.01 2.73
N ASP A 113 7.98 -17.00 4.04
CA ASP A 113 9.26 -16.68 4.65
C ASP A 113 9.49 -17.60 5.85
N SER A 114 10.32 -18.64 5.66
CA SER A 114 10.61 -19.68 6.64
C SER A 114 9.35 -20.36 7.21
N SER A 115 8.82 -19.84 8.31
CA SER A 115 7.65 -20.33 9.06
C SER A 115 6.51 -19.33 9.08
N VAL A 116 6.59 -18.25 8.30
CA VAL A 116 5.56 -17.22 8.16
C VAL A 116 4.99 -17.28 6.75
N ILE A 117 3.68 -17.43 6.61
CA ILE A 117 2.97 -17.16 5.35
C ILE A 117 2.39 -15.75 5.39
N HIS A 118 2.49 -15.04 4.27
CA HIS A 118 1.67 -13.88 3.98
C HIS A 118 0.46 -14.33 3.17
N ILE A 119 -0.70 -13.80 3.52
CA ILE A 119 -1.98 -14.22 2.98
C ILE A 119 -2.89 -13.04 2.66
N HIS A 120 -3.79 -13.25 1.71
CA HIS A 120 -4.95 -12.38 1.51
C HIS A 120 -6.25 -13.17 1.53
N GLN A 121 -7.33 -12.46 1.82
CA GLN A 121 -8.68 -12.96 1.74
C GLN A 121 -9.49 -12.05 0.84
N SER A 122 -10.49 -12.62 0.21
CA SER A 122 -11.45 -11.94 -0.65
C SER A 122 -12.86 -12.37 -0.29
N ASP A 123 -13.85 -11.81 -0.98
CA ASP A 123 -15.25 -12.22 -0.83
C ASP A 123 -15.43 -13.74 -1.02
N SER A 124 -14.63 -14.38 -1.88
CA SER A 124 -14.70 -15.83 -2.12
C SER A 124 -14.17 -16.66 -0.96
N THR A 125 -13.33 -16.09 -0.09
CA THR A 125 -12.77 -16.77 1.08
C THR A 125 -13.51 -16.42 2.38
N GLY A 126 -14.43 -15.45 2.34
CA GLY A 126 -15.37 -15.16 3.41
C GLY A 126 -14.80 -14.44 4.64
N TYR A 127 -13.56 -13.93 4.57
CA TYR A 127 -12.91 -13.12 5.61
C TYR A 127 -12.91 -13.70 7.05
N GLN A 128 -13.07 -15.01 7.20
CA GLN A 128 -13.05 -15.65 8.51
C GLN A 128 -11.63 -15.68 9.07
N ALA A 129 -11.50 -15.47 10.39
CA ALA A 129 -10.22 -15.51 11.07
C ALA A 129 -9.77 -16.96 11.34
N PHE A 130 -8.48 -17.22 11.17
CA PHE A 130 -7.86 -18.49 11.58
C PHE A 130 -7.73 -18.56 13.10
N ALA A 131 -7.82 -19.78 13.65
CA ALA A 131 -7.65 -20.07 15.06
C ALA A 131 -6.18 -20.42 15.37
N ALA A 132 -5.69 -19.97 16.52
CA ALA A 132 -4.36 -20.33 16.99
C ALA A 132 -4.24 -21.84 17.23
N GLY A 133 -3.09 -22.43 16.89
CA GLY A 133 -2.86 -23.87 17.09
C GLY A 133 -3.60 -24.79 16.12
N GLU A 134 -4.41 -24.28 15.19
CA GLU A 134 -5.16 -25.15 14.27
C GLU A 134 -4.29 -25.69 13.13
N THR A 135 -4.69 -26.85 12.58
CA THR A 135 -4.11 -27.36 11.34
C THR A 135 -4.72 -26.63 10.14
N ILE A 136 -3.86 -26.16 9.23
CA ILE A 136 -4.26 -25.67 7.91
C ILE A 136 -3.88 -26.67 6.83
N THR A 137 -4.69 -26.74 5.78
CA THR A 137 -4.50 -27.66 4.64
C THR A 137 -4.61 -26.91 3.31
N GLY A 138 -3.83 -27.33 2.32
CA GLY A 138 -3.81 -26.71 0.98
C GLY A 138 -2.75 -27.34 0.07
N ALA A 139 -3.04 -27.48 -1.23
CA ALA A 139 -2.16 -28.15 -2.20
C ALA A 139 -1.60 -29.52 -1.74
N SER A 140 -2.45 -30.34 -1.09
CA SER A 140 -2.06 -31.64 -0.51
C SER A 140 -0.99 -31.57 0.59
N LEU A 141 -0.73 -30.39 1.13
CA LEU A 141 0.15 -30.15 2.27
C LEU A 141 -0.67 -29.79 3.51
N THR A 142 -0.08 -30.02 4.68
CA THR A 142 -0.65 -29.68 5.98
C THR A 142 0.39 -29.00 6.84
N ALA A 143 0.01 -27.96 7.58
CA ALA A 143 0.86 -27.33 8.59
C ALA A 143 0.01 -26.94 9.82
N THR A 144 0.67 -26.64 10.93
CA THR A 144 -0.01 -26.20 12.16
C THR A 144 0.33 -24.74 12.44
N ILE A 145 -0.70 -23.92 12.64
CA ILE A 145 -0.56 -22.54 13.09
C ILE A 145 0.05 -22.56 14.48
N ALA A 146 0.99 -21.65 14.74
CA ALA A 146 1.59 -21.53 16.05
C ALA A 146 0.53 -21.17 17.11
N SER A 147 0.81 -21.54 18.37
CA SER A 147 -0.04 -21.13 19.49
C SER A 147 -0.02 -19.61 19.66
N ALA A 148 -1.08 -19.07 20.25
CA ALA A 148 -1.17 -17.64 20.57
C ALA A 148 0.06 -17.17 21.34
N GLY A 149 0.58 -15.98 21.00
CA GLY A 149 1.76 -15.38 21.64
C GLY A 149 3.12 -15.88 21.14
N SER A 150 3.17 -16.70 20.07
CA SER A 150 4.43 -17.09 19.45
C SER A 150 5.11 -15.91 18.76
N ALA A 151 6.30 -15.52 19.24
CA ALA A 151 7.09 -14.45 18.64
C ALA A 151 7.59 -14.80 17.23
N LEU A 152 7.69 -13.80 16.34
CA LEU A 152 8.44 -13.96 15.09
C LEU A 152 9.93 -13.89 15.41
N GLY A 153 10.69 -14.87 14.91
CA GLY A 153 12.15 -14.83 14.97
C GLY A 153 12.73 -13.75 14.03
N PRO A 154 14.04 -13.45 14.16
CA PRO A 154 14.70 -12.32 13.49
C PRO A 154 14.78 -12.41 11.95
N ALA A 155 14.48 -13.56 11.34
CA ALA A 155 14.45 -13.74 9.89
C ALA A 155 13.10 -13.36 9.26
N ALA A 156 12.04 -13.30 10.06
CA ALA A 156 10.78 -12.71 9.63
C ALA A 156 10.88 -11.19 9.81
N SER A 157 10.40 -10.44 8.81
CA SER A 157 10.27 -8.98 8.89
C SER A 157 9.79 -8.59 10.29
N ARG A 158 10.54 -7.70 10.94
CA ARG A 158 10.30 -7.24 12.31
C ARG A 158 8.80 -7.07 12.60
N GLU A 159 8.42 -7.59 13.76
CA GLU A 159 7.11 -7.62 14.41
C GLU A 159 6.19 -8.81 14.06
N GLY A 160 6.12 -9.74 15.03
CA GLY A 160 4.87 -10.31 15.55
C GLY A 160 4.02 -11.22 14.67
N GLY A 161 3.95 -12.50 15.03
CA GLY A 161 3.16 -13.49 14.32
C GLY A 161 1.71 -13.26 14.68
N MET A 162 0.81 -13.76 13.84
CA MET A 162 -0.63 -13.61 14.01
C MET A 162 -1.13 -12.16 13.89
N GLY A 163 -0.57 -11.45 12.90
CA GLY A 163 -1.22 -10.29 12.30
C GLY A 163 -0.65 -8.93 12.69
N THR A 164 0.66 -8.74 12.74
CA THR A 164 1.21 -7.39 12.66
C THR A 164 1.88 -7.19 11.30
N ASN A 165 1.11 -6.57 10.42
CA ASN A 165 1.64 -5.82 9.30
C ASN A 165 2.55 -4.71 9.82
N ASN A 166 3.56 -4.27 9.07
CA ASN A 166 4.29 -3.05 9.41
C ASN A 166 3.36 -1.82 9.54
N ILE A 167 2.19 -1.87 8.89
CA ILE A 167 1.13 -0.84 8.93
C ILE A 167 -0.22 -1.48 9.28
N PHE A 168 -1.01 -0.86 10.17
CA PHE A 168 -2.38 -1.31 10.46
C PHE A 168 -3.22 -1.39 9.17
N PRO A 169 -3.81 -2.56 8.82
CA PRO A 169 -4.57 -2.74 7.59
C PRO A 169 -5.91 -1.98 7.56
N ASP A 170 -6.33 -1.37 8.67
CA ASP A 170 -7.62 -0.74 8.86
C ASP A 170 -7.54 0.68 9.48
N LYS A 171 -6.33 1.18 9.75
CA LYS A 171 -6.11 2.53 10.31
C LYS A 171 -5.43 3.45 9.30
N PHE A 172 -6.19 3.84 8.30
CA PHE A 172 -5.85 4.85 7.30
C PHE A 172 -7.13 5.29 6.56
N ASP A 173 -7.06 6.44 5.90
CA ASP A 173 -8.09 6.84 4.94
C ASP A 173 -7.64 6.46 3.52
N ILE A 174 -8.57 5.90 2.73
CA ILE A 174 -8.32 5.61 1.31
C ILE A 174 -8.75 6.81 0.48
N TYR A 175 -7.79 7.43 -0.21
CA TYR A 175 -8.01 8.60 -1.06
C TYR A 175 -8.18 8.24 -2.53
N TYR A 176 -7.57 7.13 -2.94
CA TYR A 176 -7.64 6.62 -4.30
C TYR A 176 -7.57 5.10 -4.27
N LEU A 177 -8.36 4.47 -5.13
CA LEU A 177 -8.37 3.05 -5.37
C LEU A 177 -8.47 2.82 -6.88
N GLU A 178 -7.53 2.06 -7.43
CA GLU A 178 -7.59 1.62 -8.83
C GLU A 178 -7.43 0.11 -8.88
N ASN A 179 -8.38 -0.54 -9.54
CA ASN A 179 -8.25 -1.92 -9.97
C ASN A 179 -7.80 -1.92 -11.43
N ARG A 180 -6.83 -2.78 -11.75
CA ARG A 180 -6.25 -2.89 -13.08
C ARG A 180 -6.04 -4.35 -13.47
N ALA A 181 -5.80 -4.57 -14.76
CA ALA A 181 -5.35 -5.87 -15.24
C ALA A 181 -4.03 -6.26 -14.54
N PRO A 182 -3.79 -7.56 -14.30
CA PRO A 182 -2.61 -8.01 -13.59
C PRO A 182 -1.31 -7.56 -14.24
N VAL A 183 -0.42 -7.02 -13.40
CA VAL A 183 0.92 -6.60 -13.80
C VAL A 183 1.93 -7.54 -13.15
N ILE A 184 2.62 -8.31 -13.97
CA ILE A 184 3.63 -9.28 -13.54
C ILE A 184 4.89 -8.53 -13.10
N ARG A 185 5.47 -8.96 -11.97
CA ARG A 185 6.71 -8.39 -11.42
C ARG A 185 7.85 -9.40 -11.43
N SER A 186 9.04 -8.91 -11.77
CA SER A 186 10.30 -9.65 -11.62
C SER A 186 11.32 -8.88 -10.77
N ALA A 187 12.29 -9.59 -10.19
CA ALA A 187 13.33 -9.01 -9.35
C ALA A 187 14.21 -7.98 -10.08
N ALA A 188 14.35 -8.11 -11.41
CA ALA A 188 15.17 -7.23 -12.24
C ALA A 188 14.43 -5.95 -12.67
N GLN A 189 13.15 -5.83 -12.36
CA GLN A 189 12.30 -4.75 -12.85
C GLN A 189 12.16 -3.65 -11.79
N THR A 190 12.20 -2.41 -12.25
CA THR A 190 11.81 -1.23 -11.46
C THR A 190 10.48 -0.71 -12.01
N GLU A 191 9.48 -0.55 -11.15
CA GLU A 191 8.23 0.11 -11.55
C GLU A 191 8.33 1.63 -11.42
N ASP A 192 7.48 2.34 -12.16
CA ASP A 192 7.22 3.76 -11.94
C ASP A 192 5.70 3.96 -11.85
N ILE A 193 5.19 4.03 -10.63
CA ILE A 193 3.77 4.21 -10.35
C ILE A 193 3.52 5.69 -10.10
N LYS A 194 2.57 6.27 -10.84
CA LYS A 194 2.18 7.68 -10.73
C LYS A 194 0.67 7.81 -10.66
N VAL A 195 0.19 8.47 -9.60
CA VAL A 195 -1.20 8.85 -9.42
C VAL A 195 -1.29 10.36 -9.50
N VAL A 196 -2.12 10.88 -10.41
CA VAL A 196 -2.31 12.33 -10.59
C VAL A 196 -3.73 12.69 -10.20
N ILE A 197 -3.88 13.51 -9.16
CA ILE A 197 -5.16 13.99 -8.66
C ILE A 197 -5.33 15.44 -9.07
N SER A 198 -6.49 15.78 -9.64
CA SER A 198 -6.86 17.18 -9.92
C SER A 198 -7.61 17.75 -8.72
N ILE A 199 -7.29 18.98 -8.34
CA ILE A 199 -7.91 19.71 -7.22
C ILE A 199 -8.97 20.69 -7.68
#